data_AF-A0A2W4RFN5-F1
#
_entry.id   AF-A0A2W4RFN5-F1
#
_cell.length_a   1.000
_cell.length_b   1.000
_cell.length_c   1.000
_cell.angle_alpha   90.00
_cell.angle_beta   90.00
_cell.angle_gamma   90.00
#
_symmetry.space_group_name_H-M   'P 1'
#
loop_
_entity.id
_entity.type
_entity.pdbx_description
1 polymer ?
#
loop_
_entity_poly.entity_id
_entity_poly.type
_entity_poly.pdbx_seq_one_letter_code
_entity_poly.pdbx_strand_id
1 'polypeptide(L)' 'LPHKRPKKSKNNPKPKLTAAQVKHNRQHAGTRVSVEHAIGGMKTFHCLMHRIRNHLDSMIEYLFWIPAGLWNLKIA' A
#
# COMPACT_ATOMS: atom_id res chain seq x y z
N LEU A 1 -5.53 -4.88 8.57
CA LEU A 1 -6.53 -4.29 7.66
C LEU A 1 -7.36 -3.27 8.43
N PRO A 2 -7.61 -2.06 7.89
CA PRO A 2 -8.34 -1.01 8.61
C PRO A 2 -9.82 -1.37 8.80
N HIS A 3 -10.37 -1.02 9.96
CA HIS A 3 -11.81 -1.12 10.21
C HIS A 3 -12.56 -0.16 9.29
N LYS A 4 -13.45 -0.73 8.47
CA LYS A 4 -14.34 0.04 7.60
C LYS A 4 -15.50 0.60 8.42
N ARG A 5 -15.98 1.78 8.04
CA ARG A 5 -17.19 2.34 8.64
C ARG A 5 -18.38 1.41 8.35
N PRO A 6 -19.27 1.17 9.33
CA PRO A 6 -20.49 0.41 9.08
C PRO A 6 -21.34 1.08 8.01
N LYS A 7 -22.12 0.28 7.28
CA LYS A 7 -23.08 0.80 6.30
C LYS A 7 -24.18 1.57 7.03
N LYS A 8 -24.63 2.69 6.45
CA LYS A 8 -25.79 3.44 6.96
C LYS A 8 -27.03 2.56 6.91
N SER A 9 -27.84 2.60 7.96
CA SER A 9 -29.14 1.91 8.00
C SER A 9 -30.21 2.83 8.57
N LYS A 10 -31.49 2.48 8.40
CA LYS A 10 -32.62 3.25 8.96
C LYS A 10 -32.52 3.39 10.49
N ASN A 11 -32.00 2.34 11.15
CA ASN A 11 -31.80 2.28 12.61
C ASN A 11 -30.47 2.92 13.07
N ASN A 12 -29.51 3.10 12.16
CA ASN A 12 -28.26 3.80 12.44
C ASN A 12 -27.91 4.73 11.26
N PRO A 13 -28.55 5.92 11.21
CA PRO A 13 -28.39 6.84 10.09
C PRO A 13 -27.01 7.50 10.03
N LYS A 14 -26.27 7.55 11.16
CA LYS A 14 -24.93 8.13 11.27
C LYS A 14 -23.95 7.15 11.93
N PRO A 15 -23.55 6.07 11.22
CA PRO A 15 -22.63 5.08 11.75
C PRO A 15 -21.25 5.72 11.98
N LYS A 16 -20.74 5.56 13.20
CA LYS A 16 -19.40 6.01 13.61
C LYS A 16 -18.56 4.81 14.01
N LEU A 17 -17.25 4.93 13.80
CA LEU A 17 -16.29 3.99 14.38
C LEU A 17 -16.16 4.27 15.87
N THR A 18 -15.95 3.22 16.65
CA THR A 18 -15.64 3.37 18.07
C THR A 18 -14.26 4.02 18.25
N ALA A 19 -14.01 4.65 19.40
CA ALA A 19 -12.71 5.28 19.69
C ALA A 19 -11.54 4.29 19.56
N ALA A 20 -11.74 3.04 19.99
CA ALA A 20 -10.77 1.96 19.84
C ALA A 20 -10.48 1.63 18.36
N GLN A 21 -11.51 1.53 17.51
CA GLN A 21 -11.34 1.29 16.08
C GLN A 21 -10.61 2.44 15.38
N VAL A 22 -10.88 3.69 15.77
CA VAL A 22 -10.18 4.86 15.25
C VAL A 22 -8.70 4.82 15.65
N LYS A 23 -8.39 4.49 16.91
CA LYS A 23 -7.01 4.35 17.40
C LYS A 23 -6.26 3.27 16.62
N HIS A 24 -6.86 2.10 16.41
CA HIS A 24 -6.26 1.04 15.61
C HIS A 24 -5.99 1.49 14.16
N ASN A 25 -6.98 2.11 13.51
CA ASN A 25 -6.81 2.62 12.15
C ASN A 25 -5.70 3.68 12.04
N ARG A 26 -5.55 4.55 13.06
CA ARG A 26 -4.48 5.56 13.10
C ARG A 26 -3.10 4.92 13.20
N GLN A 27 -2.93 3.92 14.06
CA GLN A 27 -1.67 3.17 14.17
C GLN A 27 -1.33 2.47 12.86
N HIS A 28 -2.31 1.78 12.27
CA HIS A 28 -2.15 1.11 10.98
C HIS A 28 -1.81 2.09 9.84
N ALA A 29 -2.40 3.29 9.84
CA ALA A 29 -2.09 4.33 8.86
C ALA A 29 -0.66 4.86 9.03
N GLY A 30 -0.18 5.04 10.26
CA GLY A 30 1.21 5.45 10.53
C GLY A 30 2.23 4.48 9.94
N THR A 31 2.06 3.18 10.16
CA THR A 31 2.92 2.15 9.56
C THR A 31 2.88 2.19 8.03
N ARG A 32 1.69 2.35 7.44
CA ARG A 32 1.53 2.43 5.98
C ARG A 32 2.28 3.60 5.38
N VAL A 33 2.26 4.77 6.01
CA VAL A 33 2.97 5.96 5.51
C VAL A 33 4.48 5.70 5.42
N SER A 34 5.06 5.04 6.42
CA SER A 34 6.48 4.68 6.39
C SER A 34 6.80 3.73 5.24
N VAL A 35 5.96 2.70 5.03
CA VAL A 35 6.14 1.73 3.94
C VAL A 35 5.95 2.39 2.59
N GLU A 36 4.92 3.23 2.43
CA GLU A 36 4.62 3.93 1.18
C GLU A 36 5.73 4.92 0.80
N HIS A 37 6.33 5.63 1.75
CA HIS A 37 7.54 6.42 1.49
C HIS A 37 8.74 5.55 1.14
N ALA A 38 8.94 4.44 1.85
CA ALA A 38 10.04 3.52 1.62
C ALA A 38 9.96 2.83 0.26
N ILE A 39 8.78 2.57 -0.32
CA ILE A 39 8.64 1.96 -1.66
C ILE A 39 8.33 2.99 -2.75
N GLY A 40 7.90 4.20 -2.39
CA GLY A 40 7.40 5.21 -3.31
C GLY A 40 8.43 5.61 -4.35
N GLY A 41 9.71 5.62 -3.98
CA GLY A 41 10.81 5.90 -4.90
C GLY A 41 11.04 4.80 -5.95
N MET A 42 10.56 3.57 -5.75
CA MET A 42 10.61 2.56 -6.81
C MET A 42 9.81 2.97 -8.06
N LYS A 43 8.85 3.89 -7.93
CA LYS A 43 8.09 4.40 -9.09
C LYS A 43 8.95 5.28 -10.02
N THR A 44 10.16 5.68 -9.63
CA THR A 44 11.08 6.39 -10.54
C THR A 44 11.65 5.46 -11.62
N PHE A 45 11.66 4.15 -11.39
CA PHE A 45 12.06 3.19 -12.40
C PHE A 45 10.97 3.09 -13.46
N HIS A 46 11.21 3.74 -14.61
CA HIS A 46 10.24 3.85 -15.70
C HIS A 46 9.71 2.50 -16.20
N CYS A 47 10.53 1.43 -16.08
CA CYS A 47 10.12 0.07 -16.40
C CYS A 47 8.94 -0.44 -15.55
N LEU A 48 8.78 0.03 -14.31
CA LEU A 48 7.68 -0.33 -13.41
C LEU A 48 6.40 0.47 -13.65
N MET A 49 6.47 1.55 -14.44
CA MET A 49 5.32 2.41 -14.74
C MET A 49 4.49 1.87 -15.91
N HIS A 50 5.09 1.05 -16.77
CA HIS A 50 4.42 0.47 -17.92
C HIS A 50 3.63 -0.78 -17.56
N ARG A 51 2.49 -0.98 -18.22
CA ARG A 51 1.73 -2.22 -18.10
C ARG A 51 2.50 -3.35 -18.79
N ILE A 52 2.96 -4.32 -18.00
CA ILE A 52 3.56 -5.55 -18.52
C ILE A 52 2.48 -6.37 -19.23
N ARG A 53 2.72 -6.72 -20.49
CA ARG A 53 1.86 -7.62 -21.28
C ARG A 53 2.42 -9.04 -21.38
N ASN A 54 3.58 -9.27 -20.81
CA ASN A 54 4.23 -10.56 -20.79
C ASN A 54 3.54 -11.50 -19.80
N HIS A 55 3.38 -12.76 -20.19
CA HIS A 55 2.70 -13.78 -19.39
C HIS A 55 3.65 -14.74 -18.66
N LEU A 56 4.97 -14.55 -18.81
CA LEU A 56 5.97 -15.32 -18.07
C LEU A 56 6.12 -14.71 -16.66
N ASP A 57 5.72 -15.47 -15.64
CA ASP A 57 5.75 -15.03 -14.25
C ASP A 57 7.16 -14.64 -13.78
N SER A 58 8.17 -15.41 -14.17
CA SER A 58 9.56 -15.13 -13.79
C SER A 58 10.03 -13.75 -14.27
N MET A 59 9.56 -13.29 -15.42
CA MET A 59 9.92 -11.96 -15.93
C MET A 59 9.29 -10.84 -15.10
N ILE A 60 8.06 -11.04 -14.60
CA ILE A 60 7.38 -10.09 -13.70
C ILE A 60 8.13 -10.03 -12.37
N GLU A 61 8.56 -11.18 -11.85
CA GLU A 61 9.37 -11.26 -10.64
C GLU A 61 10.68 -10.47 -10.81
N TYR A 62 11.49 -10.77 -11.82
CA TYR A 62 12.75 -10.05 -12.05
C TYR A 62 12.55 -8.55 -12.20
N LEU A 63 11.48 -8.12 -12.89
CA LEU A 63 11.16 -6.71 -13.06
C LEU A 63 10.84 -6.02 -11.73
N PHE A 64 10.33 -6.75 -10.74
CA PHE A 64 10.03 -6.20 -9.42
C PHE A 64 11.22 -6.26 -8.46
N TRP A 65 11.93 -7.39 -8.42
CA TRP A 65 13.04 -7.63 -7.50
C TRP A 65 14.26 -6.76 -7.78
N ILE A 66 14.62 -6.54 -9.06
CA ILE A 66 15.82 -5.76 -9.42
C ILE A 66 15.66 -4.29 -9.00
N PRO A 67 14.59 -3.56 -9.37
CA PRO A 67 14.37 -2.20 -8.90
C PRO A 67 14.22 -2.08 -7.39
N ALA A 68 13.63 -3.08 -6.72
CA ALA A 68 13.54 -3.10 -5.26
C ALA A 68 14.94 -3.14 -4.61
N GLY A 69 15.82 -4.00 -5.13
CA GLY A 69 17.21 -4.08 -4.68
C GLY A 69 17.98 -2.78 -4.95
N LEU A 70 17.86 -2.22 -6.15
CA LEU A 70 18.52 -0.95 -6.50
C LEU A 70 18.03 0.22 -5.64
N TRP A 71 16.75 0.25 -5.33
CA TRP A 71 16.17 1.28 -4.46
C TRP A 71 16.64 1.13 -3.01
N ASN A 72 16.67 -0.10 -2.49
CA ASN A 72 17.21 -0.38 -1.16
C ASN A 72 18.70 0.03 -1.06
N LEU A 73 19.50 -0.22 -2.11
CA LEU A 73 20.89 0.23 -2.18
C LEU A 73 21.03 1.76 -2.16
N LYS A 74 20.07 2.48 -2.75
CA LYS A 74 20.08 3.95 -2.78
C LYS A 74 19.67 4.58 -1.44
N ILE A 75 18.77 3.93 -0.69
CA ILE A 75 18.32 4.42 0.62
C ILE A 75 19.32 4.05 1.74
N ALA A 76 20.04 2.94 1.59
CA ALA A 76 21.08 2.49 2.51
C ALA A 76 22.26 3.46 2.57
#